data_AF-A0A5B9QM60-F1
#
_entry.id   AF-A0A5B9QM60-F1
#
_cell.length_a   1.000
_cell.length_b   1.000
_cell.length_c   1.000
_cell.angle_alpha   90.00
_cell.angle_beta   90.00
_cell.angle_gamma   90.00
#
_symmetry.space_group_name_H-M   'P 1'
#
loop_
_entity.id
_entity.type
_entity.pdbx_description
1 polymer ?
#
loop_
_entity_poly.entity_id
_entity_poly.type
_entity_poly.pdbx_seq_one_letter_code
_entity_poly.pdbx_strand_id
1 'polypeptide(L)'
;MAGNWVEIEFDCLPLRTVTRLDVPVDASPKYEQFVLRVKEAINKHGTLNTYYLYQAHCTYHLTNDPQRGMVRFSFEGTVLTDQQDRHSKQGDLIVSLDQETCAWLTEPMVEYLSESVRQAVLVEFDRYIEAGDLEQTKQRIAKQQAESDEAGGFVGMYL
;
A
#
# COMPACT_ATOMS: atom_id res chain seq x y z
N MET A 1 17.33 9.73 23.98
CA MET A 1 17.09 8.65 23.02
C MET A 1 15.66 8.78 22.55
N ALA A 2 15.43 9.05 21.27
CA ALA A 2 14.09 9.02 20.70
C ALA A 2 13.90 7.61 20.11
N GLY A 3 12.88 6.88 20.56
CA GLY A 3 12.49 5.60 19.96
C GLY A 3 11.52 5.82 18.80
N ASN A 4 11.47 4.88 17.86
CA ASN A 4 10.40 4.75 16.88
C ASN A 4 9.35 3.80 17.46
N TRP A 5 8.09 4.21 17.44
CA TRP A 5 6.99 3.51 18.14
C TRP A 5 6.08 2.79 17.14
N VAL A 6 6.05 3.31 15.91
CA VAL A 6 5.30 2.81 14.76
C VAL A 6 6.16 3.00 13.52
N GLU A 7 6.34 1.95 12.74
CA GLU A 7 7.05 1.95 11.47
C GLU A 7 6.09 1.50 10.37
N ILE A 8 5.94 2.29 9.31
CA ILE A 8 5.03 1.99 8.20
C ILE A 8 5.81 2.03 6.89
N GLU A 9 5.64 0.96 6.11
CA GLU A 9 6.23 0.81 4.78
C GLU A 9 5.14 0.37 3.81
N PHE A 10 5.10 0.95 2.60
CA PHE A 10 4.14 0.57 1.58
C PHE A 10 4.62 0.98 0.18
N ASP A 11 4.16 0.24 -0.83
CA ASP A 11 4.13 0.72 -2.20
C ASP A 11 2.78 1.41 -2.47
N CYS A 12 2.78 2.44 -3.32
CA CYS A 12 1.60 3.23 -3.65
C CYS A 12 1.36 3.29 -5.15
N LEU A 13 0.13 2.97 -5.56
CA LEU A 13 -0.36 3.07 -6.93
C LEU A 13 -1.53 4.07 -7.01
N PRO A 14 -1.34 5.27 -7.58
CA PRO A 14 -2.45 6.19 -7.85
C PRO A 14 -3.42 5.58 -8.87
N LEU A 15 -4.68 5.36 -8.52
CA LEU A 15 -5.60 4.61 -9.39
C LEU A 15 -5.91 5.32 -10.72
N ARG A 16 -5.77 6.64 -10.78
CA ARG A 16 -5.86 7.43 -12.02
C ARG A 16 -4.82 7.06 -13.09
N THR A 17 -3.71 6.43 -12.74
CA THR A 17 -2.68 6.02 -13.71
C THR A 17 -2.97 4.65 -14.33
N VAL A 18 -3.98 3.95 -13.82
CA VAL A 18 -4.36 2.62 -14.30
C VAL A 18 -5.22 2.78 -15.55
N THR A 19 -4.65 2.47 -16.71
CA THR A 19 -5.33 2.62 -18.02
C THR A 19 -5.93 1.32 -18.54
N ARG A 20 -5.32 0.17 -18.21
CA ARG A 20 -5.82 -1.17 -18.53
C ARG A 20 -5.63 -2.09 -17.33
N LEU A 21 -6.62 -2.94 -17.11
CA LEU A 21 -6.63 -3.94 -16.03
C LEU A 21 -6.78 -5.35 -16.60
N ASP A 22 -6.41 -5.57 -17.85
CA ASP A 22 -6.46 -6.93 -18.40
C ASP A 22 -5.37 -7.77 -17.75
N VAL A 23 -5.77 -8.90 -17.16
CA VAL A 23 -4.82 -9.85 -16.58
C VAL A 23 -4.15 -10.57 -17.75
N PRO A 24 -2.81 -10.49 -17.90
CA PRO A 24 -2.11 -11.26 -18.91
C PRO A 24 -2.38 -12.76 -18.74
N VAL A 25 -2.50 -13.48 -19.85
CA VAL A 25 -2.83 -14.93 -19.84
C VAL A 25 -1.73 -15.76 -19.13
N ASP A 26 -0.51 -15.22 -19.09
CA ASP A 26 0.68 -15.78 -18.45
C ASP A 26 0.96 -15.20 -17.05
N ALA A 27 0.03 -14.43 -16.48
CA ALA A 27 0.20 -13.84 -15.16
C ALA A 27 0.35 -14.89 -14.06
N SER A 28 1.25 -14.64 -13.11
CA SER A 28 1.30 -15.43 -11.88
C SER A 28 -0.01 -15.29 -11.09
N PRO A 29 -0.46 -16.33 -10.34
CA PRO A 29 -1.68 -16.24 -9.54
C PRO A 29 -1.69 -15.08 -8.55
N LYS A 30 -0.53 -14.72 -7.99
CA LYS A 30 -0.39 -13.58 -7.06
C LYS A 30 -0.65 -12.24 -7.78
N TYR A 31 -0.14 -12.09 -9.00
CA TYR A 31 -0.35 -10.88 -9.79
C TYR A 31 -1.79 -10.78 -10.30
N GLU A 32 -2.38 -11.89 -10.74
CA GLU A 32 -3.80 -11.93 -11.11
C GLU A 32 -4.69 -11.46 -9.94
N GLN A 33 -4.47 -12.00 -8.74
CA GLN A 33 -5.23 -11.59 -7.56
C GLN A 33 -5.04 -10.11 -7.22
N PHE A 34 -3.82 -9.58 -7.36
CA PHE A 34 -3.54 -8.15 -7.19
C PHE A 34 -4.36 -7.31 -8.18
N VAL A 35 -4.34 -7.65 -9.47
CA VAL A 35 -5.12 -6.95 -10.50
C VAL A 35 -6.62 -7.01 -10.20
N LEU A 36 -7.13 -8.16 -9.73
CA LEU A 36 -8.53 -8.30 -9.33
C LEU A 36 -8.89 -7.39 -8.15
N ARG A 37 -8.04 -7.29 -7.14
CA ARG A 37 -8.27 -6.37 -6.01
C ARG A 37 -8.20 -4.90 -6.41
N VAL A 38 -7.28 -4.54 -7.31
CA VAL A 38 -7.21 -3.17 -7.87
C VAL A 38 -8.46 -2.85 -8.70
N LYS A 39 -8.96 -3.80 -9.50
CA LYS A 39 -10.25 -3.64 -10.20
C LYS A 39 -11.39 -3.39 -9.23
N GLU A 40 -11.47 -4.18 -8.16
CA GLU A 40 -12.51 -4.03 -7.15
C GLU A 40 -12.43 -2.65 -6.47
N ALA A 41 -11.22 -2.22 -6.11
CA ALA A 41 -10.96 -0.89 -5.56
C ALA A 41 -11.43 0.23 -6.49
N ILE A 42 -11.11 0.14 -7.78
CA ILE A 42 -11.56 1.13 -8.79
C ILE A 42 -13.08 1.12 -8.93
N ASN A 43 -13.71 -0.05 -8.95
CA ASN A 43 -15.17 -0.16 -9.04
C ASN A 43 -15.86 0.42 -7.81
N LYS A 44 -15.27 0.26 -6.63
CA LYS A 44 -15.84 0.69 -5.35
C LYS A 44 -15.66 2.20 -5.10
N HIS A 45 -14.46 2.73 -5.37
CA HIS A 45 -14.06 4.09 -4.95
C HIS A 45 -13.77 5.04 -6.11
N GLY A 46 -13.72 4.54 -7.34
CA GLY A 46 -13.28 5.31 -8.50
C GLY A 46 -11.76 5.52 -8.52
N THR A 47 -11.30 6.30 -9.50
CA THR A 47 -9.86 6.49 -9.78
C THR A 47 -9.32 7.86 -9.34
N LEU A 48 -10.20 8.85 -9.18
CA LEU A 48 -9.82 10.21 -8.78
C LEU A 48 -9.66 10.29 -7.27
N ASN A 49 -8.56 10.91 -6.82
CA ASN A 49 -8.24 11.06 -5.39
C ASN A 49 -8.20 9.71 -4.63
N THR A 50 -7.91 8.63 -5.34
CA THR A 50 -7.83 7.27 -4.79
C THR A 50 -6.48 6.66 -5.09
N TYR A 51 -5.85 6.14 -4.04
CA TYR A 51 -4.53 5.52 -4.07
C TYR A 51 -4.64 4.10 -3.52
N TYR A 52 -3.99 3.15 -4.18
CA TYR A 52 -3.94 1.77 -3.74
C TYR A 52 -2.60 1.48 -3.09
N LEU A 53 -2.62 1.08 -1.83
CA LEU A 53 -1.45 0.69 -1.07
C LEU A 53 -1.31 -0.83 -1.10
N TYR A 54 -0.10 -1.31 -1.40
CA TYR A 54 0.20 -2.73 -1.51
C TYR A 54 1.61 -3.06 -1.03
N GLN A 55 1.88 -4.37 -0.82
CA GLN A 55 3.13 -4.83 -0.18
C GLN A 55 3.43 -4.08 1.12
N ALA A 56 2.37 -3.75 1.88
CA ALA A 56 2.46 -2.79 2.95
C ALA A 56 2.48 -3.44 4.32
N HIS A 57 3.24 -2.82 5.24
CA HIS A 57 3.44 -3.30 6.59
C HIS A 57 3.40 -2.16 7.60
N CYS A 58 2.83 -2.44 8.77
CA CYS A 58 2.84 -1.56 9.92
C CYS A 58 3.40 -2.34 11.13
N THR A 59 4.48 -1.86 11.71
CA THR A 59 5.16 -2.49 12.85
C THR A 59 5.04 -1.60 14.07
N TYR A 60 4.42 -2.13 15.13
CA TYR A 60 4.38 -1.53 16.45
C TYR A 60 5.52 -2.08 17.32
N HIS A 61 6.20 -1.19 18.02
CA HIS A 61 7.23 -1.52 19.00
C HIS A 61 6.71 -1.23 20.41
N LEU A 62 6.12 -2.23 21.06
CA LEU A 62 5.57 -2.12 22.43
C LEU A 62 6.68 -2.13 23.50
N THR A 63 7.87 -2.59 23.13
CA THR A 63 9.10 -2.41 23.91
C THR A 63 10.26 -2.04 22.99
N ASN A 64 11.39 -1.64 23.58
CA ASN A 64 12.60 -1.30 22.83
C ASN A 64 13.40 -2.53 22.32
N ASP A 65 12.93 -3.75 22.60
CA ASP A 65 13.55 -4.99 22.14
C ASP A 65 12.70 -5.63 21.03
N PRO A 66 13.20 -5.74 19.78
CA PRO A 66 12.43 -6.33 18.67
C PRO A 66 12.10 -7.81 18.90
N GLN A 67 12.85 -8.53 19.74
CA GLN A 67 12.55 -9.91 20.10
C GLN A 67 11.49 -10.03 21.20
N ARG A 68 11.01 -8.90 21.74
CA ARG A 68 10.01 -8.87 22.81
C ARG A 68 9.06 -7.69 22.64
N GLY A 69 7.87 -7.94 22.12
CA GLY A 69 6.82 -6.92 22.00
C GLY A 69 6.82 -6.15 20.67
N MET A 70 7.38 -6.73 19.62
CA MET A 70 7.12 -6.30 18.24
C MET A 70 5.81 -6.93 17.76
N VAL A 71 4.98 -6.14 17.08
CA VAL A 71 3.75 -6.62 16.41
C VAL A 71 3.70 -6.02 15.01
N ARG A 72 3.74 -6.87 13.99
CA ARG A 72 3.72 -6.49 12.58
C ARG A 72 2.41 -6.91 11.94
N PHE A 73 1.77 -5.97 11.28
CA PHE A 73 0.60 -6.19 10.44
C PHE A 73 0.98 -6.03 8.98
N SER A 74 0.48 -6.91 8.12
CA SER A 74 0.43 -6.64 6.69
C SER A 74 -0.90 -5.96 6.37
N PHE A 75 -0.88 -5.02 5.43
CA PHE A 75 -2.10 -4.40 4.94
C PHE A 75 -2.07 -4.16 3.43
N GLU A 76 -3.26 -4.03 2.85
CA GLU A 76 -3.46 -3.70 1.45
C GLU A 76 -4.84 -3.05 1.30
N GLY A 77 -4.99 -2.11 0.37
CA GLY A 77 -6.28 -1.48 0.11
C GLY A 77 -6.17 -0.06 -0.39
N THR A 78 -7.23 0.72 -0.25
CA THR A 78 -7.30 2.08 -0.79
C THR A 78 -7.25 3.17 0.27
N VAL A 79 -6.54 4.25 -0.02
CA VAL A 79 -6.63 5.53 0.68
C VAL A 79 -7.26 6.55 -0.25
N LEU A 80 -8.29 7.23 0.25
CA LEU A 80 -8.99 8.31 -0.44
C LEU A 80 -8.54 9.64 0.15
N THR A 81 -8.24 10.61 -0.71
CA THR A 81 -7.79 11.94 -0.35
C THR A 81 -8.89 13.00 -0.55
N ASP A 82 -8.61 14.21 -0.10
CA ASP A 82 -9.38 15.39 -0.46
C ASP A 82 -9.28 15.74 -1.95
N GLN A 83 -10.07 16.71 -2.40
CA GLN A 83 -10.11 17.13 -3.80
C GLN A 83 -8.77 17.73 -4.28
N GLN A 84 -7.90 18.13 -3.36
CA GLN A 84 -6.61 18.74 -3.65
C GLN A 84 -5.44 17.76 -3.56
N ASP A 85 -5.70 16.47 -3.26
CA ASP A 85 -4.68 15.45 -3.02
C ASP A 85 -3.68 15.86 -1.91
N ARG A 86 -4.17 16.47 -0.83
CA ARG A 86 -3.32 16.95 0.28
C ARG A 86 -3.49 16.16 1.56
N HIS A 87 -4.72 15.75 1.84
CA HIS A 87 -5.07 15.06 3.08
C HIS A 87 -5.87 13.81 2.79
N SER A 88 -5.47 12.70 3.42
CA SER A 88 -6.22 11.47 3.48
C SER A 88 -7.49 11.67 4.33
N LYS A 89 -8.60 11.14 3.82
CA LYS A 89 -9.92 11.24 4.46
C LYS A 89 -10.40 9.89 4.97
N GLN A 90 -10.09 8.84 4.23
CA GLN A 90 -10.60 7.51 4.51
C GLN A 90 -9.62 6.45 4.00
N GLY A 91 -9.46 5.39 4.78
CA GLY A 91 -8.75 4.18 4.39
C GLY A 91 -9.70 3.01 4.38
N ASP A 92 -9.83 2.34 3.24
CA ASP A 92 -10.51 1.05 3.11
C ASP A 92 -9.44 -0.03 2.95
N LEU A 93 -8.97 -0.52 4.10
CA LEU A 93 -7.80 -1.39 4.21
C LEU A 93 -8.18 -2.74 4.79
N ILE A 94 -7.68 -3.78 4.14
CA ILE A 94 -7.62 -5.14 4.67
C ILE A 94 -6.33 -5.22 5.49
N VAL A 95 -6.46 -5.51 6.78
CA VAL A 95 -5.33 -5.55 7.72
C VAL A 95 -5.31 -6.93 8.37
N SER A 96 -4.16 -7.59 8.35
CA SER A 96 -3.95 -8.90 8.96
C SER A 96 -2.68 -8.92 9.78
N LEU A 97 -2.72 -9.62 10.92
CA LEU A 97 -1.52 -9.88 11.72
C LEU A 97 -0.58 -10.78 10.92
N ASP A 98 0.67 -10.35 10.79
CA ASP A 98 1.71 -11.01 10.00
C ASP A 98 2.75 -11.69 10.91
N GLN A 99 3.28 -10.94 11.87
CA GLN A 99 4.30 -11.44 12.80
C GLN A 99 4.18 -10.78 14.18
N GLU A 100 4.51 -11.51 15.24
CA GLU A 100 4.59 -10.96 16.60
C GLU A 100 5.71 -11.60 17.42
N THR A 101 6.21 -10.87 18.43
CA THR A 101 7.14 -11.35 19.47
C THR A 101 6.63 -11.03 20.88
N CYS A 102 5.31 -10.90 21.01
CA CYS A 102 4.58 -10.45 22.17
C CYS A 102 3.75 -11.61 22.77
N ALA A 103 4.36 -12.37 23.68
CA ALA A 103 3.69 -13.52 24.32
C ALA A 103 2.44 -13.16 25.15
N TRP A 104 2.19 -11.87 25.39
CA TRP A 104 1.00 -11.36 26.10
C TRP A 104 -0.01 -10.68 25.16
N LEU A 105 0.16 -10.82 23.84
CA LEU A 105 -0.77 -10.30 22.86
C LEU A 105 -2.06 -11.14 22.88
N THR A 106 -3.19 -10.48 23.09
CA THR A 106 -4.51 -11.11 23.11
C THR A 106 -5.30 -10.72 21.88
N GLU A 107 -6.30 -11.52 21.50
CA GLU A 107 -7.15 -11.25 20.33
C GLU A 107 -7.79 -9.84 20.35
N PRO A 108 -8.35 -9.34 21.47
CA PRO A 108 -8.87 -7.96 21.52
C PRO A 108 -7.79 -6.89 21.28
N MET A 109 -6.54 -7.16 21.69
CA MET A 109 -5.42 -6.24 21.41
C MET A 109 -5.06 -6.27 19.93
N VAL A 110 -5.11 -7.43 19.28
CA VAL A 110 -4.87 -7.55 17.82
C VAL A 110 -5.93 -6.76 17.07
N GLU A 111 -7.21 -6.88 17.44
CA GLU A 111 -8.30 -6.12 16.81
C GLU A 111 -8.11 -4.61 16.98
N TYR A 112 -7.77 -4.17 18.19
CA TYR A 112 -7.54 -2.75 18.46
C TYR A 112 -6.31 -2.20 17.72
N LEU A 113 -5.21 -2.96 17.68
CA LEU A 113 -4.02 -2.59 16.93
C LEU A 113 -4.27 -2.59 15.42
N SER A 114 -5.08 -3.53 14.91
CA SER A 114 -5.50 -3.57 13.50
C SER A 114 -6.30 -2.34 13.11
N GLU A 115 -7.22 -1.87 13.97
CA GLU A 115 -7.88 -0.58 13.75
C GLU A 115 -6.89 0.60 13.83
N SER A 116 -5.95 0.54 14.77
CA SER A 116 -4.91 1.55 14.89
C SER A 116 -4.03 1.63 13.64
N VAL A 117 -3.79 0.52 12.93
CA VAL A 117 -3.09 0.54 11.62
C VAL A 117 -3.82 1.46 10.64
N ARG A 118 -5.15 1.40 10.56
CA ARG A 118 -5.92 2.27 9.66
C ARG A 118 -5.70 3.74 9.96
N GLN A 119 -5.74 4.11 11.25
CA GLN A 119 -5.50 5.48 11.69
C GLN A 119 -4.06 5.92 11.42
N ALA A 120 -3.08 5.06 11.70
CA ALA A 120 -1.66 5.34 11.49
C ALA A 120 -1.32 5.50 10.00
N VAL A 121 -1.92 4.69 9.13
CA VAL A 121 -1.75 4.78 7.67
C VAL A 121 -2.25 6.12 7.13
N LEU A 122 -3.37 6.65 7.64
CA LEU A 122 -3.84 7.98 7.21
C LEU A 122 -2.82 9.08 7.54
N VAL A 123 -2.28 9.06 8.77
CA VAL A 123 -1.26 10.03 9.20
C VAL A 123 0.02 9.88 8.38
N GLU A 124 0.49 8.65 8.13
CA GLU A 124 1.70 8.43 7.35
C GLU A 124 1.49 8.75 5.87
N PHE A 125 0.30 8.53 5.33
CA PHE A 125 -0.01 8.86 3.96
C PHE A 125 -0.01 10.39 3.73
N ASP A 126 -0.53 11.18 4.68
CA ASP A 126 -0.42 12.64 4.63
C ASP A 126 1.06 13.08 4.60
N ARG A 127 1.90 12.48 5.46
CA ARG A 127 3.35 12.73 5.47
C ARG A 127 4.02 12.35 4.15
N TYR A 128 3.61 11.23 3.55
CA TYR A 128 4.08 10.78 2.25
C TYR A 128 3.70 11.75 1.12
N ILE A 129 2.48 12.28 1.13
CA ILE A 129 2.04 13.33 0.20
C ILE A 129 2.87 14.60 0.40
N GLU A 130 3.01 15.08 1.63
CA GLU A 130 3.73 16.30 1.98
C GLU A 130 5.22 16.24 1.60
N ALA A 131 5.84 15.06 1.74
CA ALA A 131 7.22 14.81 1.34
C ALA A 131 7.44 14.88 -0.19
N GLY A 132 6.36 14.98 -0.99
CA GLY A 132 6.44 15.02 -2.44
C GLY A 132 6.80 13.68 -3.07
N ASP A 133 6.69 12.58 -2.30
CA ASP A 133 7.07 11.24 -2.76
C ASP A 133 6.06 10.68 -3.78
N LEU A 134 4.89 11.31 -3.88
CA LEU A 134 3.97 11.19 -5.02
C LEU A 134 4.62 11.56 -6.37
N GLU A 135 5.40 12.65 -6.42
CA GLU A 135 6.09 13.08 -7.64
C GLU A 135 7.29 12.17 -7.95
N GLN A 136 8.01 11.70 -6.93
CA GLN A 136 9.07 10.72 -7.12
C GLN A 136 8.52 9.37 -7.60
N THR A 137 7.38 8.94 -7.09
CA THR A 137 6.72 7.70 -7.54
C THR A 137 6.23 7.82 -8.98
N LYS A 138 5.66 8.98 -9.37
CA LYS A 138 5.36 9.27 -10.79
C LYS A 138 6.62 9.22 -11.66
N GLN A 139 7.74 9.80 -11.21
CA GLN A 139 9.01 9.77 -11.94
C GLN A 139 9.60 8.36 -12.03
N ARG A 140 9.51 7.55 -10.97
CA ARG A 140 9.96 6.14 -10.96
C ARG A 140 9.12 5.29 -11.91
N ILE A 141 7.80 5.45 -11.90
CA ILE A 141 6.89 4.77 -12.85
C ILE A 141 7.22 5.22 -14.29
N ALA A 142 7.38 6.52 -14.54
CA ALA A 142 7.74 7.03 -15.86
C ALA A 142 9.11 6.51 -16.33
N LYS A 143 10.09 6.39 -15.42
CA LYS A 143 11.41 5.84 -15.70
C LYS A 143 11.35 4.33 -15.98
N GLN A 144 10.57 3.56 -15.23
CA GLN A 144 10.36 2.13 -15.48
C GLN A 144 9.61 1.88 -16.80
N GLN A 145 8.67 2.76 -17.15
CA GLN A 145 7.98 2.75 -18.45
C GLN A 145 8.98 3.04 -19.59
N ALA A 146 9.81 4.07 -19.43
CA ALA A 146 10.84 4.43 -20.40
C ALA A 146 11.92 3.34 -20.52
N GLU A 147 12.35 2.73 -19.42
CA GLU A 147 13.30 1.61 -19.41
C GLU A 147 12.70 0.36 -20.07
N SER A 148 11.38 0.12 -19.93
CA SER A 148 10.68 -0.95 -20.65
C SER A 148 10.55 -0.66 -22.15
N ASP A 149 10.33 0.61 -22.52
CA ASP A 149 10.27 1.05 -23.92
C ASP A 149 11.66 1.04 -24.60
N GLU A 150 12.73 1.32 -23.83
CA GLU A 150 14.11 1.37 -24.30
C GLU A 150 14.79 -0.01 -24.32
N ALA A 151 14.34 -0.96 -23.48
CA ALA A 151 14.80 -2.36 -23.47
C ALA A 151 14.33 -3.21 -24.67
N GLY A 152 13.66 -2.62 -25.66
CA GLY A 152 13.28 -3.30 -26.91
C GLY A 152 12.05 -4.18 -26.72
N GLY A 153 10.90 -3.61 -27.06
CA GLY A 153 9.62 -4.28 -27.00
C GLY A 153 9.62 -5.69 -27.60
N PHE A 154 9.04 -6.64 -26.88
CA PHE A 154 8.54 -7.85 -27.50
C PHE A 154 7.20 -7.54 -28.17
N VAL A 155 7.29 -7.01 -29.38
CA VAL A 155 6.21 -7.09 -30.37
C VAL A 155 6.13 -8.54 -30.82
N GLY A 156 5.15 -9.27 -30.29
CA GLY A 156 4.79 -10.62 -30.72
C GLY A 156 3.39 -10.65 -31.34
N MET A 157 3.23 -9.95 -32.46
CA MET A 157 2.23 -10.09 -33.54
C MET A 157 0.74 -10.26 -33.21
N TYR A 158 -0.01 -9.22 -33.61
CA TYR A 158 -1.26 -9.40 -34.35
C TYR A 158 -1.05 -10.37 -35.53
N LEU A 159 -1.73 -11.51 -35.49
CA LEU A 159 -2.56 -12.09 -36.57
C LEU A 159 -3.33 -13.31 -36.02
#